data_AF-A0A9D9KA59-F1
#
_entry.id   AF-A0A9D9KA59-F1
#
_cell.length_a   1.000
_cell.length_b   1.000
_cell.length_c   1.000
_cell.angle_alpha   90.00
_cell.angle_beta   90.00
_cell.angle_gamma   90.00
#
_symmetry.space_group_name_H-M   'P 1'
#
loop_
_entity.id
_entity.type
_entity.pdbx_description
1 polymer ?
#
loop_
_entity_poly.entity_id
_entity_poly.type
_entity_poly.pdbx_seq_one_letter_code
_entity_poly.pdbx_strand_id
1 'polypeptide(L)'
;MIEKSQLARLGLFDAKVPRYTSYPTAPHFGQDVDAKAFEGWIEAIPAGSAISLYVHVPFCRRLCWFCACRTQGTQTDSPVVAYVDV
;
A
#
# COMPACT_ATOMS: atom_id res chain seq x y z
N MET A 1 35.95 -22.47 19.13
CA MET A 1 35.71 -21.09 18.68
C MET A 1 34.31 -21.00 18.10
N ILE A 2 33.45 -20.25 18.80
CA ILE A 2 32.09 -19.74 18.49
C ILE A 2 31.25 -20.55 17.49
N GLU A 3 30.32 -21.37 18.01
CA GLU A 3 29.16 -21.81 17.24
C GLU A 3 28.36 -20.58 16.79
N LYS A 4 28.21 -20.40 15.47
CA LYS A 4 27.27 -19.40 14.95
C LYS A 4 25.86 -19.84 15.34
N SER A 5 25.10 -18.96 15.99
CA SER A 5 23.70 -19.25 16.30
C SER A 5 22.96 -19.64 15.01
N GLN A 6 22.06 -20.60 15.10
CA GLN A 6 21.24 -21.07 13.97
C GLN A 6 20.58 -19.89 13.22
N LEU A 7 20.18 -18.85 13.95
CA LEU A 7 19.58 -17.63 13.42
C LEU A 7 20.52 -16.82 12.52
N ALA A 8 21.80 -16.72 12.87
CA ALA A 8 22.80 -16.03 12.05
C ALA A 8 23.07 -16.79 10.74
N ARG A 9 23.07 -18.13 10.76
CA ARG A 9 23.21 -18.96 9.55
C ARG A 9 22.04 -18.79 8.57
N LEU A 10 20.85 -18.47 9.07
CA LEU A 10 19.67 -18.19 8.26
C LEU A 10 19.67 -16.77 7.67
N GLY A 11 20.75 -16.00 7.84
CA GLY A 11 20.89 -14.66 7.25
C GLY A 11 20.00 -13.59 7.91
N LEU A 12 19.41 -13.90 9.07
CA LEU A 12 18.45 -13.02 9.76
C LEU A 12 19.08 -11.68 10.19
N PHE A 13 20.40 -11.65 10.36
CA PHE A 13 21.14 -10.46 10.78
C PHE A 13 21.90 -9.77 9.63
N ASP A 14 21.87 -10.34 8.42
CA ASP A 14 22.68 -9.85 7.28
C ASP A 14 21.87 -9.09 6.22
N ALA A 15 20.53 -9.19 6.22
CA ALA A 15 19.70 -8.61 5.15
C ALA A 15 18.86 -7.41 5.61
N LYS A 16 19.46 -6.21 5.63
CA LYS A 16 18.69 -4.94 5.56
C LYS A 16 18.37 -4.60 4.11
N VAL A 17 17.60 -5.47 3.44
CA VAL A 17 17.15 -5.19 2.06
C VAL A 17 15.94 -4.26 2.08
N PRO A 18 15.83 -3.29 1.16
CA PRO A 18 14.62 -2.49 1.01
C PRO A 18 13.42 -3.39 0.70
N ARG A 19 12.33 -3.23 1.45
CA ARG A 19 11.06 -3.83 1.08
C ARG A 19 10.41 -2.96 0.01
N TYR A 20 10.54 -3.36 -1.25
CA TYR A 20 9.86 -2.70 -2.35
C TYR A 20 8.42 -3.21 -2.49
N THR A 21 7.45 -2.31 -2.28
CA THR A 21 6.02 -2.58 -2.54
C THR A 21 5.64 -2.34 -4.00
N SER A 22 6.47 -1.61 -4.73
CA SER A 22 6.36 -1.28 -6.16
C SER A 22 7.72 -0.86 -6.70
N TYR A 23 7.87 -0.86 -8.03
CA TYR A 23 9.04 -0.31 -8.71
C TYR A 23 8.61 0.42 -10.00
N PRO A 24 8.98 1.70 -10.19
CA PRO A 24 9.64 2.59 -9.23
C PRO A 24 8.83 2.80 -7.95
N THR A 25 9.51 3.16 -6.87
CA THR A 25 8.85 3.34 -5.56
C THR A 25 8.08 4.66 -5.47
N ALA A 26 7.16 4.78 -4.50
CA ALA A 26 6.33 5.97 -4.30
C ALA A 26 7.09 7.33 -4.24
N PRO A 27 8.33 7.43 -3.70
CA PRO A 27 9.12 8.66 -3.80
C PRO A 27 9.42 9.16 -5.22
N HIS A 28 9.23 8.31 -6.24
CA HIS A 28 9.34 8.71 -7.64
C HIS A 28 8.03 9.26 -8.22
N PHE A 29 6.94 9.33 -7.43
CA PHE A 29 5.71 9.96 -7.90
C PHE A 29 5.95 11.46 -8.07
N GLY A 30 5.62 11.96 -9.26
CA GLY A 30 5.72 13.37 -9.64
C GLY A 30 4.37 13.93 -10.07
N GLN A 31 4.36 15.18 -10.53
CA GLN A 31 3.16 15.85 -11.03
C GLN A 31 2.95 15.67 -12.53
N ASP A 32 3.79 14.86 -13.19
CA ASP A 32 3.78 14.65 -14.64
C ASP A 32 2.66 13.70 -15.10
N VAL A 33 1.98 13.03 -14.15
CA VAL A 33 0.83 12.17 -14.43
C VAL A 33 -0.45 12.99 -14.24
N ASP A 34 -1.10 13.30 -15.35
CA ASP A 34 -2.38 14.01 -15.37
C ASP A 34 -3.55 13.07 -15.73
N ALA A 35 -4.76 13.64 -15.83
CA ALA A 35 -5.96 12.88 -16.18
C ALA A 35 -5.85 12.23 -17.57
N LYS A 36 -5.24 12.91 -18.54
CA LYS A 36 -5.11 12.40 -19.92
C LYS A 36 -4.17 11.21 -19.99
N ALA A 37 -3.06 11.26 -19.24
CA ALA A 37 -2.14 10.14 -19.13
C ALA A 37 -2.84 8.91 -18.51
N PHE A 38 -3.64 9.12 -17.47
CA PHE A 38 -4.40 8.06 -16.83
C PHE A 38 -5.46 7.44 -17.75
N GLU A 39 -6.24 8.27 -18.45
CA GLU A 39 -7.22 7.81 -19.45
C GLU A 39 -6.57 6.95 -20.52
N GLY A 40 -5.43 7.40 -21.07
CA GLY A 40 -4.67 6.62 -22.06
C GLY A 40 -4.20 5.25 -21.54
N TRP A 41 -3.87 5.12 -20.25
CA TRP A 41 -3.54 3.83 -19.67
C TRP A 41 -4.74 2.89 -19.56
N ILE A 42 -5.92 3.43 -19.23
CA ILE A 42 -7.15 2.65 -19.15
C ILE A 42 -7.59 2.19 -20.54
N GLU A 43 -7.54 3.07 -21.55
CA GLU A 43 -7.87 2.73 -22.94
C GLU A 43 -6.93 1.69 -23.54
N ALA A 44 -5.68 1.64 -23.09
CA ALA A 44 -4.69 0.67 -23.53
C ALA A 44 -4.93 -0.76 -22.98
N ILE A 45 -5.84 -0.95 -22.02
CA ILE A 45 -6.17 -2.26 -21.48
C ILE A 45 -6.96 -3.06 -22.52
N PRO A 46 -6.47 -4.25 -22.98
CA PRO A 46 -7.17 -5.04 -23.98
C PRO A 46 -8.55 -5.50 -23.50
N ALA A 47 -9.53 -5.48 -24.38
CA ALA A 47 -10.85 -6.04 -24.11
C ALA A 47 -10.77 -7.51 -23.66
N GLY A 48 -11.51 -7.86 -22.61
CA GLY A 48 -11.48 -9.20 -22.01
C GLY A 48 -10.34 -9.44 -21.00
N SER A 49 -9.52 -8.42 -20.70
CA SER A 49 -8.51 -8.51 -19.64
C SER A 49 -9.14 -8.68 -18.26
N ALA A 50 -8.52 -9.48 -17.39
CA ALA A 50 -8.91 -9.56 -16.00
C ALA A 50 -8.50 -8.30 -15.24
N ILE A 51 -9.43 -7.70 -14.50
CA ILE A 51 -9.22 -6.48 -13.72
C ILE A 51 -9.18 -6.82 -12.24
N SER A 52 -8.20 -6.23 -11.53
CA SER A 52 -8.17 -6.21 -10.07
C SER A 52 -8.57 -4.82 -9.59
N LEU A 53 -9.51 -4.75 -8.65
CA LEU A 53 -9.97 -3.49 -8.06
C LEU A 53 -9.45 -3.39 -6.63
N TYR A 54 -8.90 -2.23 -6.30
CA TYR A 54 -8.48 -1.87 -4.95
C TYR A 54 -9.34 -0.72 -4.44
N VAL A 55 -9.99 -0.93 -3.30
CA VAL A 55 -10.75 0.10 -2.58
C VAL A 55 -10.12 0.29 -1.22
N HIS A 56 -9.70 1.52 -0.93
CA HIS A 56 -9.07 1.84 0.35
C HIS A 56 -10.10 2.33 1.36
N VAL A 57 -10.35 1.58 2.44
CA VAL A 57 -11.27 1.99 3.53
C VAL A 57 -10.42 2.54 4.70
N PRO A 58 -10.32 3.87 4.88
CA PRO A 58 -9.35 4.47 5.80
C PRO A 58 -9.90 4.65 7.22
N PHE A 59 -10.76 3.76 7.72
CA PHE A 59 -11.42 3.94 9.01
C PHE A 59 -11.16 2.79 9.97
N CYS A 60 -10.89 3.12 11.22
CA CYS A 60 -10.72 2.16 12.30
C CYS A 60 -11.58 2.56 13.50
N ARG A 61 -12.35 1.63 14.07
CA ARG A 61 -13.10 1.84 15.33
C ARG A 61 -12.17 2.19 16.50
N ARG A 62 -10.96 1.64 16.48
CA ARG A 62 -9.89 1.91 17.45
C ARG A 62 -8.55 1.87 16.71
N LEU A 63 -7.69 2.84 16.99
CA LEU A 63 -6.34 2.86 16.43
C LEU A 63 -5.42 1.97 17.25
N CYS A 64 -4.64 1.14 16.57
CA CYS A 64 -3.56 0.37 17.20
C CYS A 64 -2.35 1.30 17.42
N TRP A 65 -1.70 1.18 18.57
CA TRP A 65 -0.51 1.97 18.91
C TRP A 65 0.65 1.83 17.91
N PHE A 66 0.73 0.71 17.21
CA PHE A 66 1.75 0.41 16.20
C PHE A 66 1.29 0.66 14.76
N CYS A 67 0.12 1.27 14.55
CA CYS A 67 -0.44 1.43 13.21
C CYS A 67 0.40 2.40 12.37
N ALA A 68 0.81 1.95 11.18
CA ALA A 68 1.50 2.76 10.16
C ALA A 68 0.71 2.84 8.84
N CYS A 69 -0.57 2.46 8.87
CA CYS A 69 -1.43 2.49 7.70
C CYS A 69 -1.96 3.91 7.44
N ARG A 70 -2.33 4.22 6.20
CA ARG A 70 -3.12 5.42 5.90
C ARG A 70 -4.56 5.20 6.40
N THR A 71 -4.84 5.55 7.64
CA THR A 71 -6.14 5.32 8.28
C THR A 71 -6.48 6.42 9.29
N GLN A 72 -7.72 6.46 9.73
CA GLN A 72 -8.25 7.40 10.70
C GLN A 72 -9.11 6.67 11.74
N GLY A 73 -8.91 7.03 13.02
CA GLY A 73 -9.78 6.56 14.11
C GLY A 73 -11.12 7.27 14.07
N THR A 74 -12.23 6.51 14.15
CA THR A 74 -13.59 7.05 14.11
C THR A 74 -14.37 6.64 15.34
N GLN A 75 -15.05 7.60 15.98
CA GLN A 75 -15.90 7.35 17.15
C GLN A 75 -17.36 7.06 16.78
N THR A 76 -17.78 7.43 15.58
CA THR A 76 -19.13 7.21 15.02
C THR A 76 -19.03 6.70 13.60
N ASP A 77 -20.13 6.20 13.05
CA ASP A 77 -20.19 5.71 11.66
C ASP A 77 -20.39 6.82 10.63
N SER A 78 -20.62 8.06 11.08
CA SER A 78 -20.87 9.20 10.20
C SER A 78 -19.78 9.41 9.12
N PRO A 79 -18.47 9.31 9.40
CA PRO A 79 -17.44 9.42 8.36
C PRO A 79 -17.45 8.28 7.35
N VAL A 80 -17.84 7.07 7.78
CA VAL A 80 -17.92 5.88 6.91
C VAL A 80 -19.12 6.02 5.97
N VAL A 81 -20.28 6.42 6.49
CA VAL A 81 -21.49 6.69 5.71
C VAL A 81 -21.21 7.76 4.66
N ALA A 82 -20.61 8.88 5.06
CA ALA A 82 -20.24 9.94 4.13
C ALA A 82 -19.20 9.51 3.07
N TYR A 83 -18.38 8.49 3.35
CA TYR A 83 -17.38 7.98 2.39
C TYR A 83 -17.99 7.06 1.32
N VAL A 84 -19.06 6.35 1.64
CA VAL A 84 -19.74 5.43 0.70
C VAL A 84 -20.87 6.09 -0.08
N ASP A 85 -21.41 7.20 0.43
CA ASP A 85 -22.52 7.94 -0.20
C ASP A 85 -22.08 8.84 -1.38
N VAL A 86 -20.77 8.87 -1.70
CA VAL A 86 -20.19 9.64 -2.81
C VAL A 86 -20.25 8.87 -4.11
#